data_AF-A0A246HI15-F1
#
_entry.id   AF-A0A246HI15-F1
#
_cell.length_a   1.000
_cell.length_b   1.000
_cell.length_c   1.000
_cell.angle_alpha   90.00
_cell.angle_beta   90.00
_cell.angle_gamma   90.00
#
_symmetry.space_group_name_H-M   'P 1'
#
loop_
_entity.id
_entity.type
_entity.pdbx_description
1 polymer ?
#
loop_
_entity_poly.entity_id
_entity_poly.type
_entity_poly.pdbx_seq_one_letter_code
_entity_poly.pdbx_strand_id
1 'polypeptide(L)'
;MLLEALVAVLITSLIAAGLAHVQSRLMANQRAIKIERLVVSQLREQLQNAGTGLCGSSTISLALAADLSRDAQVACGTAPQINVGLGGTVLSVEAPREVGLSVRAADLELDGDDPGEYGADLLLSSHQ
;
A
#
# COMPACT_ATOMS: atom_id res chain seq x y z
N MET A 1 -32.29 32.35 -33.70
CA MET A 1 -30.89 32.16 -34.14
C MET A 1 -29.88 32.47 -33.02
N LEU A 2 -29.79 33.69 -32.47
CA LEU A 2 -28.81 34.00 -31.40
C LEU A 2 -29.08 33.28 -30.07
N LEU A 3 -30.34 33.09 -29.69
CA LEU A 3 -30.71 32.46 -28.42
C LEU A 3 -30.36 30.96 -28.39
N GLU A 4 -30.57 30.25 -29.49
CA GLU A 4 -30.11 28.85 -29.63
C GLU A 4 -28.60 28.71 -29.53
N ALA A 5 -27.85 29.60 -30.18
CA ALA A 5 -26.39 29.59 -30.10
C ALA A 5 -25.91 29.79 -28.65
N LEU A 6 -26.59 30.65 -27.88
CA LEU A 6 -26.24 30.88 -26.47
C LEU A 6 -26.55 29.65 -25.60
N VAL A 7 -27.67 28.96 -25.84
CA VAL A 7 -27.99 27.70 -25.15
C VAL A 7 -26.96 26.61 -25.48
N ALA A 8 -26.54 26.49 -26.74
CA ALA A 8 -25.52 25.51 -27.15
C ALA A 8 -24.16 25.76 -26.48
N VAL A 9 -23.72 27.03 -26.38
CA VAL A 9 -22.48 27.41 -25.67
C VAL A 9 -22.59 27.13 -24.16
N LEU A 10 -23.75 27.38 -23.57
CA LEU A 10 -23.98 27.12 -22.14
C LEU A 10 -23.92 25.62 -21.81
N ILE A 11 -24.54 24.77 -22.64
CA ILE A 11 -24.52 23.31 -22.46
C ILE A 11 -23.09 22.78 -22.63
N THR A 12 -22.38 23.20 -23.67
CA THR A 12 -21.00 22.75 -23.92
C THR A 12 -20.03 23.20 -22.81
N SER A 13 -20.22 24.40 -22.26
CA SER A 13 -19.50 24.89 -21.07
C SER A 13 -19.73 24.01 -19.84
N LEU A 14 -20.98 23.62 -19.55
CA LEU A 14 -21.30 22.73 -18.42
C LEU A 14 -20.68 21.34 -18.59
N ILE A 15 -20.76 20.78 -19.80
CA ILE A 15 -20.16 19.48 -20.12
C ILE A 15 -18.63 19.55 -19.96
N ALA A 16 -17.99 20.61 -20.48
CA ALA A 16 -16.55 20.80 -20.35
C ALA A 16 -16.11 20.92 -18.88
N ALA A 17 -16.86 21.66 -18.06
CA ALA A 17 -16.59 21.79 -16.63
C ALA A 17 -16.74 20.44 -15.89
N GLY A 18 -17.79 19.67 -16.20
CA GLY A 18 -17.98 18.33 -15.63
C GLY A 18 -16.86 17.37 -16.01
N LEU A 19 -16.43 17.37 -17.28
CA LEU A 19 -15.31 16.54 -17.74
C LEU A 19 -14.00 16.92 -17.07
N ALA A 20 -13.73 18.21 -16.86
CA ALA A 20 -12.53 18.66 -16.15
C ALA A 20 -12.48 18.13 -14.70
N HIS A 21 -13.62 18.17 -13.99
CA HIS A 21 -13.72 17.66 -12.62
C HIS A 21 -13.51 16.13 -12.54
N VAL A 22 -14.08 15.38 -13.47
CA VAL A 22 -13.89 13.93 -13.52
C VAL A 22 -12.43 13.58 -13.87
N GLN A 23 -11.81 14.31 -14.82
CA GLN A 23 -10.41 14.10 -15.18
C GLN A 23 -9.47 14.38 -14.00
N SER A 24 -9.71 15.43 -13.20
CA SER A 24 -8.88 15.70 -12.02
C SER A 24 -8.96 14.57 -11.00
N ARG A 25 -10.17 14.04 -10.74
CA ARG A 25 -10.36 12.87 -9.86
C ARG A 25 -9.69 11.61 -10.41
N LEU A 26 -9.77 11.38 -11.73
CA LEU A 26 -9.14 10.22 -12.36
C LEU A 26 -7.61 10.27 -12.21
N MET A 27 -7.00 11.43 -12.41
CA MET A 27 -5.54 11.61 -12.28
C MET A 27 -5.08 11.41 -10.82
N ALA A 28 -5.85 11.89 -9.84
CA ALA A 28 -5.59 11.65 -8.43
C ALA A 28 -5.61 10.14 -8.11
N ASN A 29 -6.61 9.41 -8.60
CA ASN A 29 -6.71 7.96 -8.40
C ASN A 29 -5.56 7.18 -9.08
N GLN A 30 -5.15 7.58 -10.29
CA GLN A 30 -4.01 6.94 -10.96
C GLN A 30 -2.70 7.13 -10.18
N ARG A 31 -2.48 8.32 -9.61
CA ARG A 31 -1.34 8.59 -8.74
C ARG A 31 -1.39 7.70 -7.50
N ALA A 32 -2.54 7.58 -6.86
CA ALA A 32 -2.72 6.77 -5.66
C ALA A 32 -2.39 5.28 -5.92
N ILE A 33 -2.96 4.70 -6.98
CA ILE A 33 -2.71 3.30 -7.38
C ILE A 33 -1.23 3.07 -7.71
N LYS A 34 -0.56 4.04 -8.33
CA LYS A 34 0.87 3.92 -8.66
C LYS A 34 1.74 3.89 -7.41
N ILE A 35 1.45 4.76 -6.43
CA ILE A 35 2.16 4.80 -5.15
C ILE A 35 1.91 3.50 -4.38
N GLU A 36 0.66 3.05 -4.29
CA GLU A 36 0.31 1.79 -3.64
C GLU A 36 1.08 0.60 -4.22
N ARG A 37 1.10 0.46 -5.55
CA ARG A 37 1.86 -0.63 -6.20
C ARG A 37 3.36 -0.56 -5.94
N LEU A 38 3.92 0.64 -5.92
CA LEU A 38 5.34 0.84 -5.62
C LEU A 38 5.65 0.44 -4.17
N VAL A 39 4.82 0.88 -3.23
CA VAL A 39 4.94 0.57 -1.80
C VAL A 39 4.81 -0.93 -1.56
N VAL A 40 3.80 -1.59 -2.15
CA VAL A 40 3.60 -3.04 -2.05
C VAL A 40 4.79 -3.81 -2.63
N SER A 41 5.35 -3.36 -3.76
CA SER A 41 6.55 -3.97 -4.33
C SER A 41 7.74 -3.87 -3.38
N GLN A 42 7.95 -2.68 -2.80
CA GLN A 42 9.04 -2.45 -1.86
C GLN A 42 8.87 -3.24 -0.55
N LEU A 43 7.67 -3.27 0.01
CA LEU A 43 7.31 -4.10 1.17
C LEU A 43 7.62 -5.57 0.91
N ARG A 44 7.22 -6.08 -0.27
CA ARG A 44 7.49 -7.45 -0.67
C ARG A 44 8.98 -7.72 -0.80
N GLU A 45 9.74 -6.81 -1.40
CA GLU A 45 11.18 -6.94 -1.55
C GLU A 45 11.90 -6.94 -0.18
N GLN A 46 11.51 -6.04 0.73
CA GLN A 46 12.04 -6.02 2.10
C GLN A 46 11.73 -7.34 2.83
N LEU A 47 10.51 -7.85 2.68
CA LEU A 47 10.09 -9.09 3.29
C LEU A 47 10.81 -10.31 2.70
N GLN A 48 11.09 -10.31 1.40
CA GLN A 48 11.84 -11.38 0.73
C GLN A 48 13.34 -11.35 1.08
N ASN A 49 13.95 -10.17 1.20
CA ASN A 49 15.37 -10.02 1.49
C ASN A 49 15.72 -10.21 2.96
N ALA A 50 14.91 -9.64 3.87
CA ALA A 50 15.22 -9.63 5.30
C ALA A 50 14.37 -10.63 6.12
N GLY A 51 13.16 -10.97 5.67
CA GLY A 51 12.31 -12.00 6.29
C GLY A 51 12.18 -11.86 7.81
N THR A 52 12.54 -12.91 8.54
CA THR A 52 12.49 -12.94 10.01
C THR A 52 13.51 -12.04 10.70
N GLY A 53 14.54 -11.57 9.97
CA GLY A 53 15.51 -10.58 10.45
C GLY A 53 14.87 -9.22 10.74
N LEU A 54 13.70 -8.93 10.17
CA LEU A 54 12.92 -7.73 10.41
C LEU A 54 12.36 -7.67 11.85
N CYS A 55 12.21 -8.81 12.51
CA CYS A 55 11.62 -8.91 13.85
C CYS A 55 12.51 -8.36 14.98
N GLY A 56 13.73 -7.90 14.67
CA GLY A 56 14.59 -7.19 15.62
C GLY A 56 14.26 -5.70 15.76
N SER A 57 13.45 -5.15 14.85
CA SER A 57 13.08 -3.73 14.78
C SER A 57 11.57 -3.57 14.67
N SER A 58 10.99 -2.62 15.38
CA SER A 58 9.55 -2.30 15.28
C SER A 58 9.18 -1.53 14.00
N THR A 59 10.16 -0.89 13.37
CA THR A 59 9.98 -0.05 12.19
C THR A 59 11.14 -0.22 11.21
N ILE A 60 10.83 -0.15 9.91
CA ILE A 60 11.82 -0.16 8.83
C ILE A 60 11.61 1.01 7.89
N SER A 61 12.71 1.53 7.35
CA SER A 61 12.69 2.62 6.39
C SER A 61 12.62 2.07 4.97
N LEU A 62 11.58 2.44 4.22
CA LEU A 62 11.39 2.09 2.82
C LEU A 62 11.82 3.27 1.94
N ALA A 63 12.86 3.08 1.16
CA ALA A 63 13.24 4.01 0.10
C ALA A 63 12.32 3.79 -1.12
N LEU A 64 11.31 4.63 -1.30
CA LEU A 64 10.39 4.58 -2.45
C LEU A 64 10.99 5.28 -3.67
N ALA A 65 11.78 6.34 -3.45
CA ALA A 65 12.52 7.07 -4.47
C ALA A 65 13.84 7.60 -3.89
N ALA A 66 14.70 8.18 -4.74
CA ALA A 66 16.01 8.70 -4.33
C ALA A 66 15.94 9.76 -3.21
N ASP A 67 14.83 10.49 -3.11
CA ASP A 67 14.56 11.55 -2.15
C ASP A 67 13.36 11.26 -1.24
N LEU A 68 12.69 10.11 -1.41
CA LEU A 68 11.46 9.78 -0.70
C LEU A 68 11.62 8.49 0.09
N SER A 69 11.68 8.65 1.41
CA SER A 69 11.64 7.53 2.36
C SER A 69 10.41 7.61 3.26
N ARG A 70 9.87 6.44 3.60
CA ARG A 70 8.72 6.27 4.49
C ARG A 70 8.95 5.10 5.44
N ASP A 71 8.45 5.21 6.66
CA ASP A 71 8.59 4.16 7.65
C ASP A 71 7.41 3.18 7.56
N ALA A 72 7.70 1.88 7.54
CA ALA A 72 6.72 0.82 7.74
C ALA A 72 6.85 0.24 9.14
N GLN A 73 5.73 -0.16 9.72
CA GLN A 73 5.71 -0.90 10.98
C GLN A 73 5.88 -2.39 10.72
N VAL A 74 6.60 -3.05 11.62
CA VAL A 74 6.84 -4.49 11.58
C VAL A 74 6.08 -5.13 12.73
N ALA A 75 5.26 -6.13 12.41
CA ALA A 75 4.59 -6.99 13.37
C ALA A 75 5.06 -8.43 13.15
N CYS A 76 5.58 -9.06 14.19
CA CYS A 76 6.02 -10.46 14.11
C CYS A 76 5.17 -11.35 15.02
N GLY A 77 4.74 -12.49 14.47
CA GLY A 77 4.09 -13.56 15.21
C GLY A 77 5.08 -14.38 16.03
N THR A 78 4.56 -15.13 17.01
CA THR A 78 5.33 -16.09 17.79
C THR A 78 5.61 -17.35 16.98
N ALA A 79 6.85 -17.85 16.98
CA ALA A 79 7.24 -19.10 16.32
C ALA A 79 6.95 -20.31 17.24
N PRO A 80 5.97 -21.18 16.94
CA PRO A 80 5.77 -22.40 17.72
C PRO A 80 6.90 -23.42 17.47
N GLN A 81 7.28 -24.23 18.46
CA GLN A 81 8.18 -25.36 18.23
C GLN A 81 7.40 -26.55 17.65
N ILE A 82 7.88 -27.09 16.53
CA ILE A 82 7.33 -28.30 15.91
C ILE A 82 8.32 -29.44 16.12
N ASN A 83 7.81 -30.57 16.61
CA ASN A 83 8.59 -31.79 16.71
C ASN A 83 8.41 -32.60 15.43
N VAL A 84 9.48 -32.75 14.65
CA VAL A 84 9.50 -33.54 13.42
C VAL A 84 10.14 -34.90 13.72
N GLY A 85 9.38 -35.98 13.52
CA GLY A 85 9.88 -37.34 13.66
C GLY A 85 10.47 -37.85 12.35
N LEU A 86 11.77 -38.16 12.33
CA LEU A 86 12.43 -38.87 11.23
C LEU A 86 13.09 -40.14 11.76
N GLY A 87 12.63 -41.30 11.28
CA GLY A 87 13.27 -42.59 11.56
C GLY A 87 13.43 -42.93 13.05
N GLY A 88 12.44 -42.60 13.88
CA GLY A 88 12.48 -42.86 15.33
C GLY A 88 13.22 -41.81 16.16
N THR A 89 13.76 -40.76 15.53
CA THR A 89 14.36 -39.61 16.22
C THR A 89 13.42 -38.42 16.15
N VAL A 90 13.21 -37.74 17.28
CA VAL A 90 12.38 -36.53 17.34
C VAL A 90 13.32 -35.32 17.31
N LEU A 91 13.20 -34.51 16.27
CA LEU A 91 13.92 -33.24 16.14
C LEU A 91 12.96 -32.10 16.45
N SER A 92 13.27 -31.27 17.44
CA SER A 92 12.50 -30.05 17.70
C SER A 92 13.04 -28.94 16.81
N VAL A 93 12.20 -28.43 15.91
CA VAL A 93 12.53 -27.39 14.93
C VAL A 93 11.60 -26.21 15.18
N GLU A 94 12.14 -25.00 15.13
CA GLU A 94 11.33 -23.80 15.26
C GLU A 94 10.50 -23.62 14.00
N ALA A 95 9.18 -23.52 14.16
CA ALA A 95 8.29 -23.34 13.02
C ALA A 95 8.51 -21.97 12.39
N PRO A 96 8.16 -21.85 11.11
CA PRO A 96 8.27 -20.59 10.43
C PRO A 96 7.31 -19.53 11.04
N ARG A 97 7.80 -18.30 11.19
CA ARG A 97 7.10 -17.22 11.94
C ARG A 97 6.48 -16.22 10.98
N GLU A 98 5.28 -15.77 11.31
CA GLU A 98 4.59 -14.75 10.51
C GLU A 98 5.27 -13.39 10.68
N VAL A 99 5.55 -12.73 9.55
CA VAL A 99 6.04 -11.35 9.52
C VAL A 99 5.05 -10.50 8.73
N GLY A 100 4.45 -9.52 9.41
CA GLY A 100 3.58 -8.50 8.86
C GLY A 100 4.31 -7.17 8.73
N LEU A 101 4.14 -6.51 7.59
CA LEU A 101 4.58 -5.14 7.36
C LEU A 101 3.38 -4.28 7.04
N SER A 102 3.31 -3.09 7.64
CA SER A 102 2.23 -2.13 7.42
C SER A 102 2.72 -0.71 7.18
N VAL A 103 2.06 0.01 6.28
CA VAL A 103 2.29 1.45 6.04
C VAL A 103 0.95 2.16 6.07
N ARG A 104 0.88 3.28 6.80
CA ARG A 104 -0.35 4.07 6.87
C ARG A 104 -0.55 4.86 5.59
N ALA A 105 -1.80 4.94 5.12
CA ALA A 105 -2.14 5.73 3.94
C ALA A 105 -1.85 7.24 4.14
N ALA A 106 -2.00 7.74 5.38
CA ALA A 106 -1.67 9.11 5.75
C ALA A 106 -0.18 9.44 5.56
N ASP A 107 0.71 8.48 5.84
CA ASP A 107 2.16 8.66 5.67
C ASP A 107 2.54 8.71 4.17
N LEU A 108 1.69 8.20 3.29
CA LEU A 108 1.92 8.16 1.84
C LEU A 108 1.33 9.35 1.07
N GLU A 109 0.77 10.34 1.79
CA GLU A 109 0.06 11.49 1.18
C GLU A 109 -1.03 11.03 0.18
N LEU A 110 -1.63 9.87 0.46
CA LEU A 110 -2.74 9.29 -0.29
C LEU A 110 -4.10 9.82 0.17
N ASP A 111 -4.13 10.58 1.27
CA ASP A 111 -5.32 11.29 1.74
C ASP A 111 -5.59 12.44 0.75
N GLY A 112 -6.46 12.18 -0.22
CA GLY A 112 -7.18 13.27 -0.87
C GLY A 112 -7.99 14.02 0.20
N ASP A 113 -8.40 15.25 -0.11
CA ASP A 113 -9.15 16.21 0.73
C ASP A 113 -10.47 15.69 1.38
N ASP A 114 -10.75 14.38 1.32
CA ASP A 114 -11.88 13.67 1.91
C ASP A 114 -11.37 12.53 2.83
N PRO A 115 -11.40 12.69 4.16
CA PRO A 115 -10.80 11.77 5.15
C PRO A 115 -11.59 10.46 5.36
N GLY A 116 -12.21 9.88 4.32
CA GLY A 116 -13.29 8.92 4.51
C GLY A 116 -13.26 7.59 3.74
N GLU A 117 -12.65 7.50 2.55
CA GLU A 117 -13.07 6.42 1.63
C GLU A 117 -11.94 5.69 0.87
N TYR A 118 -10.70 6.21 0.85
CA TYR A 118 -9.62 5.61 0.03
C TYR A 118 -8.30 5.37 0.77
N GLY A 119 -8.20 5.73 2.06
CA GLY A 119 -7.00 5.51 2.87
C GLY A 119 -7.03 4.16 3.60
N ALA A 120 -7.05 3.05 2.87
CA ALA A 120 -6.85 1.74 3.50
C ALA A 120 -5.37 1.59 3.87
N ASP A 121 -5.07 1.27 5.14
CA ASP A 121 -3.72 0.91 5.55
C ASP A 121 -3.25 -0.31 4.75
N LEU A 122 -2.05 -0.21 4.16
CA LEU A 122 -1.49 -1.29 3.34
C LEU A 122 -0.85 -2.30 4.27
N LEU A 123 -1.46 -3.49 4.35
CA LEU A 123 -0.98 -4.62 5.15
C LEU A 123 -0.46 -5.73 4.24
N LEU A 124 0.80 -6.10 4.41
CA LEU A 124 1.41 -7.26 3.77
C LEU A 124 1.88 -8.23 4.85
N SER A 125 1.23 -9.39 4.98
CA SER A 125 1.74 -10.47 5.83
C SER A 125 2.30 -11.60 4.99
N SER A 126 3.32 -12.25 5.53
CA SER A 126 3.93 -13.42 4.93
C SER A 126 4.12 -14.52 5.96
N HIS A 127 3.70 -15.70 5.55
CA HIS A 127 3.88 -16.94 6.26
C HIS A 127 5.06 -17.66 5.59
N GLN A 128 6.27 -17.37 6.08
CA GLN A 128 7.50 -18.02 5.61
C GLN A 128 7.98 -18.98 6.65
#